data_AF-A0A4Q5WNS6-F1
#
_entry.id   AF-A0A4Q5WNS6-F1
#
_cell.length_a   1.000
_cell.length_b   1.000
_cell.length_c   1.000
_cell.angle_alpha   90.00
_cell.angle_beta   90.00
_cell.angle_gamma   90.00
#
_symmetry.space_group_name_H-M   'P 1'
#
loop_
_entity.id
_entity.type
_entity.pdbx_description
1 polymer ?
#
loop_
_entity_poly.entity_id
_entity_poly.type
_entity_poly.pdbx_seq_one_letter_code
_entity_poly.pdbx_strand_id
1 'polypeptide(L)' 'LKGVKIAIMGCIVNGPGEMADADFGYVGSGPGKITLYQGKEVVKRNVPSEVAVEELIGLLKSAGAWVEPAVLA' A
#
# COMPACT_ATOMS: atom_id res chain seq x y z
N LEU A 1 -8.02 12.35 7.76
CA LEU A 1 -7.47 11.82 6.49
C LEU A 1 -8.11 12.57 5.32
N LYS A 2 -7.66 13.79 4.98
CA LYS A 2 -8.13 14.45 3.74
C LYS A 2 -7.03 14.27 2.69
N GLY A 3 -7.21 13.33 1.76
CA GLY A 3 -6.48 13.35 0.50
C GLY A 3 -5.59 12.15 0.13
N VAL A 4 -5.54 11.07 0.90
CA VAL A 4 -4.78 9.86 0.51
C VAL A 4 -5.72 8.67 0.38
N LYS A 5 -5.78 8.07 -0.80
CA LYS A 5 -6.55 6.87 -1.12
C LYS A 5 -5.61 5.67 -1.17
N ILE A 6 -5.79 4.73 -0.24
CA ILE A 6 -5.00 3.50 -0.18
C ILE A 6 -5.92 2.34 -0.57
N ALA A 7 -5.55 1.60 -1.62
CA ALA A 7 -6.24 0.38 -2.03
C ALA A 7 -5.57 -0.84 -1.40
N ILE A 8 -6.34 -1.71 -0.74
CA ILE A 8 -5.84 -2.96 -0.14
C ILE A 8 -6.58 -4.12 -0.80
N MET A 9 -5.86 -4.99 -1.49
CA MET A 9 -6.42 -6.14 -2.21
C MET A 9 -5.69 -7.42 -1.85
N GLY A 10 -6.46 -8.48 -1.55
CA GLY A 10 -5.91 -9.80 -1.22
C GLY A 10 -5.31 -10.56 -2.42
N CYS A 11 -5.60 -10.13 -3.65
CA CYS A 11 -5.12 -10.78 -4.87
C CYS A 11 -5.01 -9.77 -6.03
N ILE A 12 -3.98 -9.91 -6.86
CA ILE A 12 -3.67 -9.01 -8.00
C ILE A 12 -4.70 -9.02 -9.14
N VAL A 13 -5.58 -10.03 -9.19
CA VAL A 13 -6.49 -10.28 -10.33
C VAL A 13 -7.47 -9.12 -10.56
N ASN A 14 -7.77 -8.30 -9.55
CA ASN A 14 -8.61 -7.09 -9.67
C ASN A 14 -7.83 -5.76 -9.58
N GLY A 15 -6.49 -5.81 -9.47
CA GLY A 15 -5.66 -4.69 -9.01
C GLY A 15 -5.57 -3.46 -9.94
N PRO A 16 -5.00 -3.56 -11.15
CA PRO A 16 -4.49 -2.37 -11.84
C PRO A 16 -5.58 -1.39 -12.34
N GLY A 17 -6.77 -1.91 -12.66
CA GLY A 17 -7.88 -1.12 -13.21
C GLY A 17 -8.69 -0.39 -12.15
N GLU A 18 -8.99 -1.04 -11.02
CA GLU A 18 -9.75 -0.43 -9.92
C GLU A 18 -8.90 0.50 -9.04
N MET A 19 -7.57 0.32 -9.06
CA MET A 19 -6.62 1.17 -8.34
C MET A 19 -6.28 2.48 -9.07
N ALA A 20 -6.88 2.79 -10.21
CA ALA A 20 -6.53 3.97 -11.01
C ALA A 20 -6.67 5.30 -10.25
N ASP A 21 -7.55 5.34 -9.26
CA ASP A 21 -7.81 6.48 -8.37
C ASP A 21 -7.08 6.41 -7.03
N ALA A 22 -6.33 5.34 -6.75
CA ALA A 22 -5.60 5.16 -5.49
C ALA A 22 -4.20 5.77 -5.57
N ASP A 23 -3.78 6.47 -4.51
CA ASP A 23 -2.43 7.01 -4.39
C ASP A 23 -1.43 5.92 -3.99
N PHE A 24 -1.90 4.90 -3.26
CA PHE A 24 -1.08 3.77 -2.83
C PHE A 24 -1.86 2.46 -2.94
N GLY A 25 -1.15 1.38 -3.22
CA GLY A 25 -1.73 0.04 -3.33
C GLY A 25 -0.96 -0.98 -2.52
N TYR A 26 -1.69 -1.83 -1.80
CA TYR A 26 -1.18 -3.02 -1.14
C TYR A 26 -1.87 -4.22 -1.77
N VAL A 27 -1.14 -5.00 -2.56
CA VAL A 27 -1.73 -6.06 -3.39
C VAL A 27 -1.07 -7.39 -3.13
N GLY A 28 -1.85 -8.40 -2.76
CA GLY A 28 -1.39 -9.78 -2.64
C GLY A 28 -0.90 -10.34 -3.99
N SER A 29 0.36 -10.72 -4.05
CA SER A 29 1.01 -11.35 -5.22
C SER A 29 1.19 -12.86 -5.09
N GLY A 30 0.88 -13.42 -3.92
CA GLY A 30 0.94 -14.85 -3.64
C GLY A 30 0.92 -15.14 -2.13
N PRO A 31 1.02 -16.41 -1.72
CA PRO A 31 1.06 -16.78 -0.30
C PRO A 31 2.24 -16.10 0.40
N GLY A 32 1.95 -15.28 1.42
CA GLY A 32 2.95 -14.55 2.19
C GLY A 32 3.71 -13.46 1.43
N LYS A 33 3.25 -13.09 0.21
CA LYS A 33 3.95 -12.12 -0.66
C LYS A 33 3.03 -11.01 -1.13
N ILE A 34 3.49 -9.78 -0.96
CA ILE A 34 2.76 -8.57 -1.29
C ILE A 34 3.54 -7.76 -2.31
N THR A 35 2.84 -6.99 -3.13
CA THR A 35 3.39 -5.96 -3.99
C THR A 35 2.81 -4.61 -3.58
N LEU A 36 3.69 -3.65 -3.35
CA LEU A 36 3.34 -2.27 -3.01
C LEU A 36 3.38 -1.39 -4.26
N TYR A 37 2.37 -0.56 -4.40
CA TYR A 37 2.18 0.36 -5.51
C TYR A 37 2.09 1.80 -5.01
N GLN A 38 2.57 2.73 -5.82
CA GLN A 38 2.34 4.17 -5.68
C GLN A 38 1.67 4.64 -6.96
N GLY A 39 0.39 5.01 -6.86
CA GLY A 39 -0.47 5.18 -8.02
C GLY A 39 -0.56 3.90 -8.85
N LYS A 40 -0.05 3.98 -10.08
CA LYS A 40 0.00 2.87 -11.04
C LYS A 40 1.37 2.20 -11.11
N GLU A 41 2.37 2.73 -10.41
CA GLU A 41 3.74 2.23 -10.43
C GLU A 41 4.00 1.25 -9.31
N VAL A 42 4.77 0.21 -9.62
CA VAL A 42 5.19 -0.80 -8.66
C VAL A 42 6.44 -0.31 -7.94
N VAL A 43 6.33 -0.09 -6.63
CA VAL A 43 7.46 0.38 -5.81
C VAL A 43 8.24 -0.79 -5.22
N LYS A 44 7.53 -1.82 -4.71
CA LYS A 44 8.16 -3.04 -4.18
C LYS A 44 7.38 -4.27 -4.59
N ARG A 45 8.08 -5.34 -5.02
CA ARG A 45 7.49 -6.63 -5.42
C ARG A 45 7.92 -7.73 -4.47
N ASN A 46 7.07 -8.73 -4.28
CA ASN A 46 7.37 -9.91 -3.46
C ASN A 46 7.80 -9.59 -2.02
N VAL A 47 7.27 -8.50 -1.47
CA VAL A 47 7.52 -8.11 -0.08
C VAL A 47 6.89 -9.16 0.84
N PRO A 48 7.64 -9.72 1.80
CA PRO A 48 7.07 -10.64 2.78
C PRO A 48 5.92 -9.97 3.54
N SER A 49 4.79 -10.65 3.69
CA SER A 49 3.61 -10.10 4.39
C SER A 49 3.90 -9.64 5.82
N GLU A 50 4.90 -10.27 6.46
CA GLU A 50 5.35 -9.96 7.81
C GLU A 50 5.92 -8.53 7.93
N VAL A 51 6.64 -8.07 6.90
CA VAL A 51 7.26 -6.72 6.87
C VAL A 51 6.49 -5.74 5.99
N ALA A 52 5.51 -6.22 5.23
CA ALA A 52 4.80 -5.41 4.25
C ALA A 52 4.06 -4.22 4.86
N VAL A 53 3.62 -4.33 6.12
CA VAL A 53 3.01 -3.22 6.86
C VAL A 53 4.04 -2.14 7.17
N GLU A 54 5.21 -2.51 7.69
CA GLU A 54 6.29 -1.56 7.96
C GLU A 54 6.78 -0.88 6.68
N GLU A 55 6.88 -1.64 5.59
CA GLU A 55 7.28 -1.15 4.28
C GLU A 55 6.24 -0.18 3.70
N LEU A 56 4.94 -0.45 3.88
CA LEU A 56 3.87 0.48 3.52
C LEU A 56 3.94 1.77 4.34
N ILE A 57 4.15 1.67 5.66
CA ILE A 57 4.31 2.82 6.54
C ILE A 57 5.52 3.65 6.11
N GLY A 58 6.65 3.01 5.82
CA GLY A 58 7.86 3.67 5.31
C GLY A 58 7.59 4.40 3.99
N LEU A 59 6.87 3.76 3.08
CA LEU A 59 6.49 4.33 1.79
C LEU A 59 5.58 5.57 1.97
N LEU A 60 4.58 5.49 2.85
CA LEU A 60 3.71 6.62 3.18
C LEU A 60 4.49 7.77 3.82
N LYS A 61 5.47 7.46 4.71
CA LYS A 61 6.33 8.47 5.33
C LYS A 61 7.23 9.16 4.30
N SER A 62 7.88 8.39 3.43
CA SER A 62 8.71 8.93 2.35
C SER A 62 7.91 9.78 1.36
N ALA A 63 6.65 9.46 1.13
CA ALA A 63 5.76 10.24 0.28
C ALA A 63 5.12 11.45 0.98
N GLY A 64 5.42 11.70 2.27
CA GLY A 64 4.79 12.77 3.06
C GLY A 64 3.29 12.57 3.28
N ALA A 65 2.78 11.36 3.00
CA ALA A 65 1.38 10.97 3.10
C ALA A 65 1.03 10.36 4.48
N TRP A 66 2.04 10.00 5.27
CA TRP A 66 1.86 9.46 6.60
C TRP A 66 1.41 10.55 7.57
N VAL A 67 0.29 10.28 8.24
CA VAL A 67 -0.17 11.06 9.38
C VAL A 67 0.00 10.18 10.61
N GLU A 68 0.71 10.67 11.61
CA GLU A 68 0.81 9.95 12.87
C GLU A 68 -0.59 9.73 13.44
N PRO A 69 -0.96 8.48 13.79
CA PRO A 69 -2.23 8.25 14.44
C PRO A 69 -2.22 9.04 15.75
N ALA A 70 -3.17 9.96 15.90
CA ALA A 70 -3.39 10.61 17.18
C ALA A 70 -3.67 9.50 18.19
N VAL A 71 -2.74 9.27 19.11
CA VAL A 71 -2.94 8.35 20.23
C VAL A 71 -4.08 8.95 21.03
N LEU A 72 -5.28 8.37 20.89
CA LEU A 72 -6.37 8.63 21.82
C LEU A 72 -5.92 8.03 23.15
N ALA A 73 -5.51 8.91 24.06
CA ALA A 73 -5.21 8.61 25.45
C ALA A 73 -6.50 8.26 26.21
#